data_AF-A0A9E2SFB1-F1
#
_entry.id   AF-A0A9E2SFB1-F1
#
_cell.length_a   1.000
_cell.length_b   1.000
_cell.length_c   1.000
_cell.angle_alpha   90.00
_cell.angle_beta   90.00
_cell.angle_gamma   90.00
#
_symmetry.space_group_name_H-M   'P 1'
#
loop_
_entity.id
_entity.type
_entity.pdbx_description
1 polymer ?
#
loop_
_entity_poly.entity_id
_entity_poly.type
_entity_poly.pdbx_seq_one_letter_code
_entity_poly.pdbx_strand_id
1 'polypeptide(L)'
;MLFTIILWGRFVTIPNQIKRDNLFYKSEINNGIIKYAEPGKGTSRFKIEGRDTVYEFQPKMHAILNGERSFYSVAEPGDTVIKHAYSDTLTLIHKRSKYQYLY
;
A
#
# COMPACT_ATOMS: atom_id res chain seq x y z
N MET A 1 -29.88 -17.06 17.04
CA MET A 1 -29.48 -15.74 17.58
C MET A 1 -27.97 -15.67 17.48
N LEU A 2 -27.48 -14.64 16.77
CA LEU A 2 -26.10 -14.23 16.48
C LEU A 2 -25.04 -15.31 16.19
N PHE A 3 -24.63 -15.37 14.91
CA PHE A 3 -23.38 -15.99 14.48
C PHE A 3 -22.21 -15.10 14.89
N THR A 4 -21.27 -15.65 15.66
CA THR A 4 -19.95 -15.04 15.87
C THR A 4 -19.11 -15.28 14.63
N ILE A 5 -18.88 -14.22 13.84
CA ILE A 5 -17.95 -14.26 12.71
C ILE A 5 -16.54 -14.01 13.28
N ILE A 6 -15.74 -15.07 13.40
CA ILE A 6 -14.31 -14.97 13.68
C ILE A 6 -13.59 -14.87 12.32
N LEU A 7 -13.25 -13.64 11.92
CA LEU A 7 -12.35 -13.40 10.79
C LEU A 7 -10.91 -13.67 11.23
N TRP A 8 -10.40 -14.85 10.94
CA TRP A 8 -8.97 -15.13 11.02
C TRP A 8 -8.26 -14.30 9.95
N GLY A 9 -7.65 -13.19 10.35
CA GLY A 9 -6.70 -12.46 9.53
C GLY A 9 -5.53 -13.38 9.18
N ARG A 10 -5.55 -13.95 7.97
CA ARG A 10 -4.43 -14.72 7.43
C ARG A 10 -3.26 -13.75 7.25
N PHE A 11 -2.31 -13.77 8.17
CA PHE A 11 -1.00 -13.18 7.93
C PHE A 11 -0.40 -13.90 6.72
N VAL A 12 -0.45 -13.26 5.55
CA VAL A 12 0.24 -13.76 4.37
C VAL A 12 1.72 -13.43 4.57
N THR A 13 2.48 -14.40 5.08
CA THR A 13 3.94 -14.32 5.08
C THR A 13 4.40 -14.54 3.63
N ILE A 14 4.67 -13.45 2.92
CA ILE A 14 5.18 -13.51 1.55
C ILE A 14 6.63 -14.02 1.61
N PRO A 15 6.98 -15.12 0.91
CA PRO A 15 8.34 -15.61 0.84
C PRO A 15 9.31 -14.52 0.39
N ASN A 16 10.49 -14.47 1.01
CA ASN A 16 11.48 -13.42 0.76
C ASN A 16 11.90 -13.35 -0.73
N GLN A 17 11.92 -14.48 -1.44
CA GLN A 17 12.21 -14.51 -2.88
C GLN A 17 11.12 -13.85 -3.72
N ILE A 18 9.85 -14.15 -3.44
CA ILE A 18 8.69 -13.53 -4.13
C ILE A 18 8.69 -12.01 -3.89
N LYS A 19 8.98 -11.60 -2.65
CA LYS A 19 9.10 -10.20 -2.29
C LYS A 19 10.25 -9.51 -3.04
N ARG A 20 11.42 -10.16 -3.11
CA ARG A 20 12.57 -9.66 -3.87
C ARG A 20 12.25 -9.50 -5.36
N ASP A 21 11.41 -10.34 -5.94
CA ASP A 21 11.02 -10.26 -7.35
C ASP A 21 9.88 -9.28 -7.64
N ASN A 22 9.22 -8.78 -6.61
CA ASN A 22 8.10 -7.83 -6.74
C ASN A 22 8.59 -6.45 -7.21
N LEU A 23 7.96 -5.93 -8.27
CA LEU A 23 8.29 -4.62 -8.86
C LEU A 23 8.11 -3.46 -7.88
N PHE A 24 7.05 -3.50 -7.07
CA PHE A 24 6.85 -2.53 -6.01
C PHE A 24 7.96 -2.61 -4.97
N TYR A 25 8.45 -3.78 -4.57
CA TYR A 25 9.55 -3.87 -3.61
C TYR A 25 10.85 -3.24 -4.16
N LYS A 26 11.17 -3.47 -5.43
CA LYS A 26 12.37 -2.94 -6.09
C LYS A 26 12.31 -1.44 -6.43
N SER A 27 11.13 -0.83 -6.49
CA SER A 27 10.99 0.52 -7.04
C SER A 27 11.40 1.63 -6.07
N GLU A 28 11.96 2.71 -6.62
CA GLU A 28 12.12 4.00 -5.92
C GLU A 28 11.04 4.97 -6.41
N ILE A 29 10.36 5.61 -5.46
CA ILE A 29 9.38 6.66 -5.70
C ILE A 29 9.79 7.85 -4.82
N ASN A 30 10.43 8.84 -5.43
CA ASN A 30 10.81 10.10 -4.79
C ASN A 30 9.74 11.15 -5.09
N ASN A 31 8.81 11.36 -4.14
CA ASN A 31 7.71 12.33 -4.23
C ASN A 31 6.83 12.14 -5.48
N GLY A 32 6.36 10.91 -5.74
CA GLY A 32 5.49 10.62 -6.87
C GLY A 32 4.06 11.08 -6.60
N ILE A 33 3.42 11.75 -7.57
CA ILE A 33 2.02 12.16 -7.49
C ILE A 33 1.11 11.02 -7.94
N ILE A 34 0.12 10.65 -7.14
CA ILE A 34 -0.86 9.62 -7.50
C ILE A 34 -1.72 10.11 -8.67
N LYS A 35 -1.74 9.34 -9.76
CA LYS A 35 -2.69 9.53 -10.88
C LYS A 35 -4.02 8.82 -10.62
N TYR A 36 -3.97 7.61 -10.05
CA TYR A 36 -5.13 6.90 -9.55
C TYR A 36 -4.70 5.84 -8.52
N ALA A 37 -5.64 5.44 -7.66
CA ALA A 37 -5.52 4.33 -6.73
C ALA A 37 -6.82 3.51 -6.71
N GLU A 38 -6.73 2.18 -6.63
CA GLU A 38 -7.88 1.27 -6.62
C GLU A 38 -7.63 0.05 -5.70
N PRO A 39 -8.69 -0.48 -5.06
CA PRO A 39 -8.60 -1.76 -4.36
C PRO A 39 -8.44 -2.92 -5.34
N GLY A 40 -7.48 -3.81 -5.08
CA GLY A 40 -7.36 -5.12 -5.71
C GLY A 40 -7.89 -6.24 -4.80
N LYS A 41 -7.92 -7.48 -5.31
CA LYS A 41 -8.33 -8.66 -4.52
C LYS A 41 -7.25 -9.00 -3.48
N GLY A 42 -7.31 -8.35 -2.32
CA GLY A 42 -6.33 -8.50 -1.24
C GLY A 42 -5.05 -7.67 -1.43
N THR A 43 -5.02 -6.79 -2.43
CA THR A 43 -3.91 -5.88 -2.74
C THR A 43 -4.43 -4.46 -2.97
N SER A 44 -3.53 -3.50 -3.11
CA SER A 44 -3.81 -2.13 -3.54
C SER A 44 -2.99 -1.83 -4.79
N ARG A 45 -3.64 -1.18 -5.77
CA ARG A 45 -3.00 -0.76 -7.01
C ARG A 45 -3.00 0.75 -7.11
N PHE A 46 -1.91 1.31 -7.62
CA PHE A 46 -1.84 2.74 -7.91
C PHE A 46 -0.89 3.03 -9.07
N LYS A 47 -1.08 4.18 -9.71
CA LYS A 47 -0.15 4.76 -10.70
C LYS A 47 0.36 6.10 -10.24
N ILE A 48 1.58 6.41 -10.67
CA ILE A 48 2.21 7.71 -10.48
C ILE A 48 2.13 8.51 -11.78
N GLU A 49 1.87 9.81 -11.69
CA GLU A 49 1.89 10.72 -12.82
C GLU A 49 3.24 10.68 -13.57
N GLY A 50 3.18 10.70 -14.90
CA GLY A 50 4.38 10.57 -15.75
C GLY A 50 5.02 9.18 -15.77
N ARG A 51 4.40 8.16 -15.15
CA ARG A 51 4.83 6.75 -15.20
C ARG A 51 3.70 5.85 -15.72
N ASP A 52 4.02 4.97 -16.66
CA ASP A 52 3.05 3.98 -17.16
C ASP A 52 2.92 2.74 -16.25
N THR A 53 3.86 2.57 -15.33
CA THR A 53 3.91 1.47 -14.38
C THR A 53 2.73 1.48 -13.40
N VAL A 54 2.01 0.36 -13.31
CA VAL A 54 1.09 0.06 -12.20
C VAL A 54 1.90 -0.56 -11.06
N TYR A 55 1.83 0.05 -9.89
CA TYR A 55 2.36 -0.54 -8.67
C TYR A 55 1.24 -1.32 -7.99
N GLU A 56 1.48 -2.60 -7.73
CA GLU A 56 0.61 -3.45 -6.93
C GLU A 56 1.35 -3.87 -5.66
N PHE A 57 0.73 -3.62 -4.51
CA PHE A 57 1.31 -4.03 -3.23
C PHE A 57 0.23 -4.47 -2.25
N GLN A 58 0.59 -5.36 -1.32
CA GLN A 58 -0.32 -5.86 -0.29
C GLN A 58 -0.05 -5.09 1.00
N PRO A 59 -0.74 -3.97 1.27
CA PRO A 59 -0.52 -3.23 2.50
C PRO A 59 -0.92 -4.11 3.69
N LYS A 60 0.06 -4.51 4.50
CA LYS A 60 -0.20 -5.01 5.85
C LYS A 60 -0.66 -3.85 6.71
N MET A 61 -1.86 -4.01 7.25
CA MET A 61 -2.43 -3.10 8.22
C MET A 61 -1.59 -3.17 9.50
N HIS A 62 -0.89 -2.07 9.80
CA HIS A 62 -0.44 -1.84 11.16
C HIS A 62 -1.59 -1.14 11.88
N ALA A 63 -2.45 -1.89 12.58
CA ALA A 63 -3.66 -1.36 13.24
C ALA A 63 -3.37 -0.13 14.13
N ILE A 64 -2.15 -0.06 14.69
CA ILE A 64 -1.71 1.02 15.58
C ILE A 64 -1.31 2.31 14.83
N LEU A 65 -0.87 2.25 13.55
CA LEU A 65 -0.24 3.41 12.88
C LEU A 65 -1.18 4.23 11.99
N ASN A 66 -2.26 3.65 11.44
CA ASN A 66 -3.16 4.34 10.51
C ASN A 66 -4.64 4.36 10.95
N GLY A 67 -4.96 3.96 12.18
CA GLY A 67 -6.33 3.92 12.70
C GLY A 67 -7.27 3.07 11.84
N GLU A 68 -6.84 1.87 11.47
CA GLU A 68 -7.58 0.91 10.61
C GLU A 68 -7.85 1.35 9.15
N ARG A 69 -7.26 2.46 8.68
CA ARG A 69 -7.48 2.93 7.31
C ARG A 69 -6.60 2.20 6.29
N SER A 70 -7.23 1.58 5.30
CA SER A 70 -6.56 0.98 4.14
C SER A 70 -5.97 2.04 3.21
N PHE A 71 -4.88 1.72 2.50
CA PHE A 71 -4.27 2.62 1.52
C PHE A 71 -5.28 3.14 0.49
N TYR A 72 -6.01 2.25 -0.19
CA TYR A 72 -6.99 2.62 -1.22
C TYR A 72 -8.21 3.41 -0.68
N SER A 73 -8.43 3.41 0.65
CA SER A 73 -9.51 4.18 1.25
C SER A 73 -9.11 5.62 1.59
N VAL A 74 -7.81 5.92 1.55
CA VAL A 74 -7.25 7.24 1.89
C VAL A 74 -6.62 7.91 0.68
N ALA A 75 -5.92 7.14 -0.15
CA ALA A 75 -5.20 7.64 -1.30
C ALA A 75 -6.16 8.20 -2.37
N GLU A 76 -5.97 9.46 -2.74
CA GLU A 76 -6.70 10.17 -3.78
C GLU A 76 -5.73 10.64 -4.89
N PRO A 77 -6.19 10.82 -6.14
CA PRO A 77 -5.39 11.49 -7.17
C PRO A 77 -4.89 12.85 -6.69
N GLY A 78 -3.60 13.15 -6.92
CA GLY A 78 -2.94 14.35 -6.42
C GLY A 78 -2.15 14.16 -5.13
N ASP A 79 -2.34 13.05 -4.40
CA ASP A 79 -1.55 12.75 -3.21
C ASP A 79 -0.09 12.43 -3.55
N THR A 80 0.81 12.65 -2.59
CA THR A 80 2.23 12.33 -2.76
C THR A 80 2.57 10.99 -2.10
N VAL A 81 3.30 10.15 -2.84
CA VAL A 81 3.83 8.87 -2.38
C VAL A 81 5.34 8.91 -2.35
N ILE A 82 5.91 8.40 -1.26
CA ILE A 82 7.34 8.22 -1.09
C ILE A 82 7.61 6.76 -0.74
N LYS A 83 8.56 6.15 -1.45
CA LYS A 83 8.95 4.76 -1.24
C LYS A 83 10.40 4.54 -1.66
N HIS A 84 11.21 4.05 -0.74
CA HIS A 84 12.59 3.68 -1.04
C HIS A 84 12.69 2.28 -1.65
N ALA A 85 13.63 2.10 -2.56
CA ALA A 85 13.95 0.81 -3.15
C ALA A 85 14.30 -0.19 -2.05
N TYR A 86 13.79 -1.41 -2.19
CA TYR A 86 13.96 -2.51 -1.24
C TYR A 86 13.42 -2.22 0.18
N SER A 87 12.59 -1.18 0.33
CA SER A 87 11.86 -0.89 1.55
C SER A 87 10.46 -1.50 1.53
N ASP A 88 10.02 -1.94 2.71
CA ASP A 88 8.66 -2.42 2.96
C ASP A 88 7.68 -1.30 3.19
N THR A 89 8.20 -0.10 3.43
CA THR A 89 7.40 1.04 3.83
C THR A 89 7.06 1.90 2.62
N LEU A 90 5.77 2.17 2.46
CA LEU A 90 5.26 3.25 1.63
C LEU A 90 4.72 4.35 2.52
N THR A 91 5.16 5.57 2.26
CA THR A 91 4.61 6.77 2.90
C THR A 91 3.65 7.45 1.93
N LEU A 92 2.43 7.73 2.41
CA LEU A 92 1.44 8.54 1.72
C LEU A 92 1.32 9.88 2.46
N ILE A 93 1.41 10.97 1.72
CA ILE A 93 1.09 12.32 2.19
C ILE A 93 -0.25 12.67 1.55
N HIS A 94 -1.30 12.67 2.36
CA HIS A 94 -2.65 13.00 1.94
C HIS A 94 -3.08 14.30 2.62
N LYS A 95 -3.30 15.34 1.81
CA LYS A 95 -3.58 16.71 2.28
C LYS A 95 -2.47 17.25 3.20
N ARG A 96 -2.56 17.01 4.51
CA ARG A 96 -1.55 17.39 5.53
C ARG A 96 -1.23 16.25 6.51
N SER A 97 -1.76 15.06 6.25
CA SER A 97 -1.57 13.88 7.08
C SER A 97 -0.59 12.93 6.42
N LYS A 98 0.26 12.31 7.24
CA LYS A 98 1.22 11.31 6.82
C LYS A 98 0.75 9.93 7.28
N TYR A 99 0.67 8.99 6.34
CA TYR A 99 0.32 7.60 6.58
C TYR A 99 1.48 6.69 6.16
N GLN A 100 1.66 5.58 6.86
CA GLN A 100 2.70 4.60 6.54
C GLN A 100 2.12 3.20 6.40
N TYR A 101 2.44 2.53 5.30
CA TYR A 101 1.95 1.20 4.97
C TYR A 101 3.13 0.25 4.81
N LEU A 102 3.00 -0.96 5.35
CA LEU A 102 4.02 -2.01 5.26
C LEU A 102 3.60 -3.05 4.21
N TYR A 103 4.57 -3.75 3.62
CA TYR A 103 4.36 -4.89 2.72
C TYR A 103 4.31 -6.23 3.46
#